data_AF-A0A4Y2BDN6-F1
#
_entry.id   AF-A0A4Y2BDN6-F1
#
_cell.length_a   1.000
_cell.length_b   1.000
_cell.length_c   1.000
_cell.angle_alpha   90.00
_cell.angle_beta   90.00
_cell.angle_gamma   90.00
#
_symmetry.space_group_name_H-M   'P 1'
#
loop_
_entity.id
_entity.type
_entity.pdbx_description
1 polymer ?
#
loop_
_entity_poly.entity_id
_entity_poly.type
_entity_poly.pdbx_seq_one_letter_code
_entity_poly.pdbx_strand_id
1 'polypeptide(L)' 'LSGFVMDNLHADLQNLSLTFHLCIPWIKAYGNYSINGKIIKIVPLRGNGEFRIESYNLTVAAKASLETSDDDHLQLSK' A
#
# COMPACT_ATOMS: atom_id res chain seq x y z
N LEU A 1 4.46 3.10 12.61
CA LEU A 1 5.28 3.08 11.38
C LEU A 1 6.34 4.16 11.51
N SER A 2 7.62 3.84 11.57
CA SER A 2 8.66 4.88 11.68
C SER A 2 9.90 4.46 10.91
N GLY A 3 9.98 4.91 9.65
CA GLY A 3 11.07 4.62 8.73
C GLY A 3 10.60 4.58 7.28
N PHE A 4 10.14 5.70 6.75
CA PHE A 4 9.93 5.84 5.31
C PHE A 4 10.44 7.21 4.85
N VAL A 5 10.96 7.26 3.63
CA VAL A 5 11.36 8.48 2.94
C VAL A 5 10.32 8.71 1.85
N MET A 6 9.80 9.93 1.76
CA MET A 6 8.91 10.31 0.68
C MET A 6 9.75 10.95 -0.42
N ASP A 7 9.95 10.22 -1.50
CA ASP A 7 10.78 10.66 -2.62
C ASP A 7 10.03 11.68 -3.50
N ASN A 8 8.72 11.48 -3.65
CA ASN A 8 7.87 12.35 -4.44
C ASN A 8 6.44 12.41 -3.88
N LEU A 9 5.86 13.60 -3.89
CA LEU A 9 4.44 13.85 -3.66
C LEU A 9 3.97 14.88 -4.67
N HIS A 10 2.98 14.51 -5.48
CA HIS A 10 2.41 15.39 -6.49
C HIS A 10 0.89 15.41 -6.36
N ALA A 11 0.34 16.59 -6.12
CA ALA A 11 -1.09 16.84 -6.12
C ALA A 11 -1.49 17.54 -7.42
N ASP A 12 -2.37 16.90 -8.18
CA ASP A 12 -2.98 17.46 -9.39
C ASP A 12 -4.43 17.80 -9.06
N LEU A 13 -4.69 19.09 -8.81
CA LEU A 13 -6.02 19.57 -8.43
C LEU A 13 -6.96 19.68 -9.64
N GLN A 14 -6.42 19.77 -10.86
CA GLN A 14 -7.24 19.81 -12.07
C GLN A 14 -7.88 18.44 -12.33
N ASN A 15 -7.10 17.37 -12.12
CA ASN A 15 -7.55 16.00 -12.26
C ASN A 15 -7.97 15.35 -10.93
N LEU A 16 -8.00 16.12 -9.84
CA LEU A 16 -8.26 15.66 -8.48
C LEU A 16 -7.56 14.34 -8.17
N SER A 17 -6.22 14.34 -8.23
CA SER A 17 -5.43 13.14 -7.96
C SER A 17 -4.17 13.44 -7.17
N LEU A 18 -3.73 12.46 -6.39
CA LEU A 18 -2.51 12.50 -5.60
C LEU A 18 -1.62 11.33 -6.01
N THR A 19 -0.37 11.61 -6.35
CA THR A 19 0.65 10.60 -6.62
C THR A 19 1.73 10.68 -5.55
N PHE A 20 2.11 9.56 -4.96
CA PHE A 20 3.19 9.52 -3.97
C PHE A 20 4.11 8.32 -4.18
N HIS A 21 5.41 8.57 -3.99
CA HIS A 21 6.46 7.55 -3.99
C HIS A 21 7.11 7.52 -2.61
N LEU A 22 7.03 6.36 -1.95
CA LEU A 22 7.63 6.11 -0.65
C LEU A 22 8.72 5.06 -0.78
N CYS A 23 9.87 5.34 -0.19
CA CYS A 23 10.92 4.36 0.03
C CYS A 23 10.91 3.95 1.51
N ILE A 24 10.73 2.66 1.77
CA ILE A 24 10.73 2.07 3.11
C ILE A 24 12.01 1.24 3.24
N PRO A 25 13.06 1.74 3.92
CA PRO A 25 14.36 1.08 3.97
C PRO A 25 14.29 -0.33 4.59
N TRP A 26 13.41 -0.50 5.57
CA TRP A 26 13.16 -1.79 6.19
C TRP A 26 11.74 -1.85 6.73
N ILE A 27 11.02 -2.91 6.35
CA ILE A 27 9.70 -3.24 6.90
C ILE A 27 9.71 -4.66 7.41
N LYS A 28 9.10 -4.84 8.57
CA LYS A 28 8.91 -6.13 9.21
C LYS A 28 7.46 -6.28 9.63
N ALA A 29 6.84 -7.37 9.21
CA ALA A 29 5.47 -7.71 9.54
C ALA A 29 5.39 -9.13 10.07
N TYR A 30 4.51 -9.34 11.03
CA TYR A 30 4.21 -10.65 11.60
C TYR A 30 2.71 -10.76 11.80
N GLY A 31 2.18 -11.97 11.77
CA GLY A 31 0.78 -12.21 12.05
C GLY A 31 0.36 -13.63 11.71
N ASN A 32 -0.95 -13.83 11.66
CA ASN A 32 -1.54 -15.11 11.26
C ASN A 32 -2.10 -14.99 9.83
N TYR A 33 -1.84 -16.00 9.01
CA TYR A 33 -2.43 -16.12 7.68
C TYR A 33 -3.46 -17.25 7.65
N SER A 34 -4.49 -17.06 6.83
CA SER A 34 -5.39 -18.11 6.37
C SER A 34 -5.47 -18.03 4.86
N ILE A 35 -4.87 -18.99 4.17
CA ILE A 35 -4.81 -19.04 2.71
C ILE A 35 -5.55 -20.29 2.25
N ASN A 36 -6.50 -20.08 1.33
CA ASN A 36 -7.14 -21.13 0.57
C ASN A 36 -7.33 -20.63 -0.86
N GLY A 37 -6.39 -20.96 -1.74
CA GLY A 37 -6.36 -20.42 -3.11
C GLY A 37 -5.47 -21.21 -4.05
N LYS A 38 -5.15 -20.61 -5.20
CA LYS A 38 -4.23 -21.16 -6.21
C LYS A 38 -3.15 -20.15 -6.54
N ILE A 39 -1.90 -20.57 -6.53
CA ILE A 39 -0.76 -19.81 -7.02
C ILE A 39 -0.46 -20.23 -8.47
N ILE A 40 -0.14 -19.25 -9.33
CA ILE A 40 0.18 -19.45 -10.75
C ILE A 40 -0.90 -20.30 -11.46
N LYS A 41 -2.17 -20.11 -11.07
CA LYS A 41 -3.37 -20.82 -11.56
C LYS A 41 -3.41 -22.35 -11.38
N ILE A 42 -2.29 -23.03 -11.12
CA ILE A 42 -2.20 -24.50 -11.11
C ILE A 42 -1.84 -25.10 -9.74
N VAL A 43 -1.17 -24.36 -8.86
CA VAL A 43 -0.70 -24.90 -7.57
C VAL A 43 -1.71 -24.54 -6.49
N PRO A 44 -2.50 -25.48 -5.94
CA PRO A 44 -3.36 -25.18 -4.81
C PRO A 44 -2.50 -24.86 -3.60
N LEU A 45 -2.67 -23.66 -3.02
CA LEU A 45 -2.03 -23.27 -1.78
C LEU A 45 -3.10 -23.22 -0.68
N ARG A 46 -2.91 -24.05 0.33
CA ARG A 46 -3.75 -24.09 1.54
C ARG A 46 -2.84 -24.03 2.76
N GLY A 47 -3.20 -23.21 3.74
CA GLY A 47 -2.48 -23.16 5.00
C GLY A 47 -3.09 -22.17 5.98
N ASN A 48 -2.95 -22.47 7.26
CA ASN A 48 -3.30 -21.60 8.36
C ASN A 48 -2.12 -21.62 9.34
N GLY A 49 -1.58 -20.47 9.70
CA GLY A 49 -0.43 -20.42 10.59
C GLY A 49 0.15 -19.02 10.75
N GLU A 50 1.30 -18.94 11.40
CA GLU A 50 2.04 -17.70 11.60
C GLU A 50 2.86 -17.34 10.36
N PHE A 51 2.98 -16.05 10.07
CA PHE A 51 3.90 -15.52 9.08
C PHE A 51 4.84 -14.49 9.69
N ARG A 52 6.03 -14.40 9.08
CA ARG A 52 6.98 -13.31 9.24
C ARG A 52 7.39 -12.85 7.84
N ILE A 53 7.22 -11.57 7.57
CA ILE A 53 7.68 -10.90 6.36
C ILE A 53 8.73 -9.87 6.77
N GLU A 54 9.82 -9.85 6.04
CA GLU A 54 10.91 -8.91 6.22
C GLU A 54 11.37 -8.47 4.83
N SER A 55 11.32 -7.17 4.58
CA SER A 55 11.65 -6.58 3.29
C SER A 55 12.52 -5.35 3.50
N TYR A 56 13.46 -5.14 2.58
CA TYR A 56 14.42 -4.06 2.59
C TYR A 56 14.28 -3.26 1.30
N ASN A 57 14.45 -1.94 1.40
CA ASN A 57 14.37 -1.01 0.27
C ASN A 57 13.07 -1.14 -0.54
N LEU A 58 11.93 -1.25 0.16
CA LEU A 58 10.63 -1.36 -0.47
C LEU A 58 10.21 -0.01 -1.04
N THR A 59 10.04 0.06 -2.36
CA THR A 59 9.43 1.22 -3.03
C THR A 59 7.93 1.01 -3.17
N VAL A 60 7.15 1.97 -2.69
CA VAL A 60 5.70 2.04 -2.86
C VAL A 60 5.38 3.24 -3.74
N ALA A 61 4.91 2.99 -4.95
CA ALA A 61 4.33 4.00 -5.82
C ALA A 61 2.82 3.85 -5.83
N ALA A 62 2.10 4.93 -5.55
CA ALA A 62 0.65 4.92 -5.52
C ALA A 62 0.08 6.19 -6.15
N LYS A 63 -1.09 6.01 -6.76
CA LYS A 63 -1.95 7.09 -7.25
C LYS A 63 -3.31 6.92 -6.59
N ALA A 64 -3.81 7.99 -6.00
CA ALA A 64 -5.12 8.06 -5.40
C ALA A 64 -5.94 9.16 -6.07
N SER A 65 -7.25 8.95 -6.14
CA SER A 65 -8.21 9.99 -6.52
C SER A 65 -8.57 10.84 -5.30
N LEU A 66 -8.87 12.11 -5.55
CA LEU A 66 -9.35 13.05 -4.57
C LEU A 66 -10.81 13.40 -4.85
N GLU A 67 -11.54 13.72 -3.80
CA GLU A 67 -12.88 14.28 -3.85
C GLU A 67 -12.99 15.44 -2.86
N THR A 68 -13.98 16.32 -3.07
CA THR A 68 -14.31 17.37 -2.12
C THR A 68 -15.25 16.79 -1.06
N SER A 69 -14.91 17.05 0.21
CA SER A 69 -15.72 16.74 1.38
C SER A 69 -16.84 17.77 1.54
N ASP A 70 -17.82 17.46 2.40
CA ASP A 70 -18.94 18.35 2.68
C ASP A 70 -18.49 19.71 3.30
N ASP A 71 -17.31 19.74 3.91
CA ASP A 71 -16.69 20.93 4.53
C ASP A 71 -15.70 21.68 3.60
N ASP A 72 -15.82 21.55 2.27
CA ASP A 72 -14.93 22.16 1.25
C ASP A 72 -13.43 21.76 1.38
N HIS A 73 -13.15 20.63 2.03
CA HIS A 73 -11.82 20.06 2.14
C HIS A 73 -11.58 18.98 1.09
N LEU A 74 -10.33 18.81 0.62
CA LEU A 74 -9.96 17.68 -0.22
C LEU A 74 -9.74 16.43 0.64
N GLN A 75 -10.31 15.30 0.21
CA GLN A 75 -10.10 13.99 0.82
C GLN A 75 -9.80 12.93 -0.23
N LEU A 76 -9.21 11.81 0.19
CA LEU A 76 -9.06 10.65 -0.69
C LEU A 76 -10.45 10.08 -1.02
N SER A 77 -10.70 9.80 -2.29
CA SER A 77 -11.91 9.10 -2.71
C SER A 77 -11.97 7.70 -2.09
N LYS A 78 -13.18 7.25 -1.72
CA LYS A 78 -13.44 5.92 -1.16
C LYS A 78 -13.24 4.78 -2.16
#